data_AF-A0A3A8W515-F1
#
_entry.id   AF-A0A3A8W515-F1
#
_cell.length_a   1.000
_cell.length_b   1.000
_cell.length_c   1.000
_cell.angle_alpha   90.00
_cell.angle_beta   90.00
_cell.angle_gamma   90.00
#
_symmetry.space_group_name_H-M   'P 1'
#
loop_
_entity.id
_entity.type
_entity.pdbx_description
1 polymer ?
#
loop_
_entity_poly.entity_id
_entity_poly.type
_entity_poly.pdbx_seq_one_letter_code
_entity_poly.pdbx_strand_id
1 'polypeptide(L)'
;MQTSLKGGWQDAGKGPTTQDFLKGGNKSFPRMFTLTIHKDQYYPSHNAVDFIHHYKEDIALFGEMGFKCYRMSISWARIFPNGDDKSPNEYGLLFYENVFKECKKYGIEPMVTLCHYDIPWSIVTKYGGFSNRKTIDLFHDYAMTVIRRFHKLVKYWITFNEINFGIIPGGAYISQGITPPNLEQLTEPVSLSDIHAAGI
;
A
#
# COMPACT_ATOMS: atom_id res chain seq x y z
N MET A 1 -1.50 10.06 4.07
CA MET A 1 -1.24 9.63 2.69
C MET A 1 -1.20 8.12 2.53
N GLN A 2 -2.14 7.62 1.73
CA GLN A 2 -2.37 6.21 1.39
C GLN A 2 -1.83 5.94 -0.03
N THR A 3 -1.75 4.67 -0.46
CA THR A 3 -1.44 4.24 -1.83
C THR A 3 -2.20 5.02 -2.91
N SER A 4 -3.43 5.44 -2.62
CA SER A 4 -4.29 6.27 -3.47
C SER A 4 -3.76 7.68 -3.79
N LEU A 5 -2.66 8.11 -3.16
CA LEU A 5 -2.06 9.43 -3.38
C LEU A 5 -0.61 9.34 -3.89
N LYS A 6 0.03 8.16 -3.88
CA LYS A 6 1.46 8.03 -4.19
C LYS A 6 1.77 8.06 -5.69
N GLY A 7 1.14 7.17 -6.46
CA GLY A 7 1.53 6.94 -7.85
C GLY A 7 2.84 6.15 -7.97
N GLY A 8 3.34 6.05 -9.21
CA GLY A 8 4.58 5.36 -9.55
C GLY A 8 4.60 3.90 -9.13
N TRP A 9 3.57 3.16 -9.55
CA TRP A 9 3.33 1.79 -9.08
C TRP A 9 4.45 0.79 -9.45
N GLN A 10 5.27 1.09 -10.45
CA GLN A 10 6.48 0.33 -10.83
C GLN A 10 7.78 1.13 -10.72
N ASP A 11 7.72 2.37 -10.23
CA ASP A 11 8.89 3.24 -10.20
C ASP A 11 9.90 2.78 -9.16
N ALA A 12 11.18 2.89 -9.52
CA ALA A 12 12.32 2.53 -8.68
C ALA A 12 12.22 1.10 -8.10
N GLY A 13 11.70 0.16 -8.88
CA GLY A 13 11.63 -1.26 -8.50
C GLY A 13 10.54 -1.61 -7.49
N LYS A 14 9.53 -0.74 -7.29
CA LYS A 14 8.34 -1.11 -6.50
C LYS A 14 7.62 -2.29 -7.17
N GLY A 15 7.27 -3.30 -6.37
CA GLY A 15 6.43 -4.41 -6.81
C GLY A 15 4.93 -4.08 -6.79
N PRO A 16 4.10 -4.86 -7.49
CA PRO A 16 2.66 -4.66 -7.48
C PRO A 16 2.05 -5.02 -6.12
N THR A 17 0.99 -4.33 -5.76
CA THR A 17 0.17 -4.52 -4.55
C THR A 17 -1.24 -4.95 -4.93
N THR A 18 -2.05 -5.40 -3.97
CA THR A 18 -3.48 -5.67 -4.18
C THR A 18 -4.25 -4.51 -4.81
N GLN A 19 -3.85 -3.26 -4.57
CA GLN A 19 -4.48 -2.07 -5.15
C GLN A 19 -4.14 -1.86 -6.62
N ASP A 20 -3.02 -2.40 -7.11
CA ASP A 20 -2.57 -2.22 -8.50
C ASP A 20 -3.42 -3.05 -9.48
N PHE A 21 -4.23 -3.99 -8.96
CA PHE A 21 -5.17 -4.85 -9.68
C PHE A 21 -6.63 -4.38 -9.59
N LEU A 22 -6.89 -3.23 -8.96
CA LEU A 22 -8.23 -2.64 -8.84
C LEU A 22 -8.44 -1.54 -9.86
N LYS A 23 -9.32 -1.80 -10.83
CA LYS A 23 -9.77 -0.80 -11.80
C LYS A 23 -10.55 0.31 -11.12
N GLY A 24 -10.45 1.50 -11.70
CA GLY A 24 -11.28 2.64 -11.32
C GLY A 24 -12.76 2.35 -11.53
N GLY A 25 -13.59 2.98 -10.70
CA GLY A 25 -15.04 2.96 -10.80
C GLY A 25 -15.60 4.37 -10.63
N ASN A 26 -16.90 4.53 -10.82
CA ASN A 26 -17.64 5.77 -10.61
C ASN A 26 -19.04 5.47 -10.05
N LYS A 27 -19.93 6.46 -10.01
CA LYS A 27 -21.30 6.30 -9.49
C LYS A 27 -22.10 5.19 -10.21
N SER A 28 -21.84 4.97 -11.49
CA SER A 28 -22.56 4.02 -12.34
C SER A 28 -21.85 2.68 -12.50
N PHE A 29 -20.53 2.63 -12.25
CA PHE A 29 -19.71 1.43 -12.46
C PHE A 29 -18.87 1.14 -11.21
N PRO A 30 -19.02 -0.03 -10.57
CA PRO A 30 -18.24 -0.36 -9.39
C PRO A 30 -16.74 -0.49 -9.72
N ARG A 31 -15.90 -0.44 -8.68
CA ARG A 31 -14.50 -0.81 -8.81
C ARG A 31 -14.39 -2.32 -9.03
N MET A 32 -13.61 -2.71 -10.03
CA MET A 32 -13.49 -4.10 -10.46
C MET A 32 -12.07 -4.62 -10.23
N PHE A 33 -11.95 -5.82 -9.70
CA PHE A 33 -10.69 -6.56 -9.61
C PHE A 33 -10.39 -7.26 -10.94
N THR A 34 -9.12 -7.25 -11.35
CA THR A 34 -8.62 -8.04 -12.49
C THR A 34 -7.42 -8.88 -12.06
N LEU A 35 -7.28 -10.09 -12.61
CA LEU A 35 -6.12 -10.94 -12.30
C LEU A 35 -4.85 -10.46 -13.00
N THR A 36 -5.00 -9.77 -14.13
CA THR A 36 -3.92 -9.17 -14.91
C THR A 36 -4.12 -7.67 -15.02
N ILE A 37 -3.03 -6.94 -15.22
CA ILE A 37 -3.06 -5.48 -15.41
C ILE A 37 -3.14 -5.21 -16.91
N HIS A 38 -4.24 -4.57 -17.33
CA HIS A 38 -4.50 -4.25 -18.74
C HIS A 38 -4.08 -2.80 -19.04
N LYS A 39 -3.17 -2.59 -19.99
CA LYS A 39 -2.57 -1.27 -20.26
C LYS A 39 -3.56 -0.21 -20.73
N ASP A 40 -4.66 -0.64 -21.34
CA ASP A 40 -5.75 0.19 -21.86
C ASP A 40 -6.82 0.54 -20.80
N GLN A 41 -6.62 0.09 -19.55
CA GLN A 41 -7.57 0.27 -18.45
C GLN A 41 -7.02 1.24 -17.40
N TYR A 42 -7.94 1.93 -16.73
CA TYR A 42 -7.59 2.89 -15.68
C TYR A 42 -7.51 2.25 -14.30
N TYR A 43 -6.35 2.39 -13.66
CA TYR A 43 -6.08 1.96 -12.29
C TYR A 43 -5.69 3.17 -11.43
N PRO A 44 -6.51 3.58 -10.45
CA PRO A 44 -6.27 4.80 -9.66
C PRO A 44 -4.92 4.83 -8.93
N SER A 45 -4.43 3.66 -8.50
CA SER A 45 -3.16 3.48 -7.79
C SER A 45 -1.92 3.73 -8.65
N HIS A 46 -2.03 3.65 -9.98
CA HIS A 46 -0.87 3.72 -10.88
C HIS A 46 -0.27 5.12 -10.94
N ASN A 47 -1.13 6.14 -11.06
CA ASN A 47 -0.73 7.55 -11.17
C ASN A 47 -1.08 8.36 -9.92
N ALA A 48 -2.24 8.09 -9.31
CA ALA A 48 -2.74 8.85 -8.15
C ALA A 48 -2.65 10.38 -8.34
N VAL A 49 -2.13 11.12 -7.35
CA VAL A 49 -1.78 12.54 -7.45
C VAL A 49 -0.27 12.77 -7.65
N ASP A 50 0.46 11.71 -8.00
CA ASP A 50 1.90 11.74 -8.28
C ASP A 50 2.81 12.29 -7.17
N PHE A 51 2.45 12.02 -5.91
CA PHE A 51 3.23 12.46 -4.74
C PHE A 51 4.69 11.99 -4.79
N ILE A 52 4.98 10.85 -5.41
CA ILE A 52 6.36 10.35 -5.47
C ILE A 52 7.32 11.33 -6.17
N HIS A 53 6.82 12.15 -7.09
CA HIS A 53 7.60 13.17 -7.78
C HIS A 53 7.41 14.57 -7.17
N HIS A 54 6.28 14.82 -6.49
CA HIS A 54 5.88 16.14 -5.99
C HIS A 54 5.85 16.30 -4.46
N TYR A 55 6.42 15.35 -3.70
CA TYR A 55 6.32 15.39 -2.23
C TYR A 55 6.92 16.64 -1.58
N LYS A 56 7.91 17.28 -2.22
CA LYS A 56 8.55 18.47 -1.66
C LYS A 56 7.61 19.67 -1.71
N GLU A 57 6.95 19.86 -2.84
CA GLU A 57 5.94 20.90 -3.06
C GLU A 57 4.76 20.69 -2.11
N ASP A 58 4.24 19.46 -2.02
CA ASP A 58 3.12 19.14 -1.14
C ASP A 58 3.44 19.38 0.35
N ILE A 59 4.64 18.99 0.79
CA ILE A 59 5.08 19.19 2.19
C ILE A 59 5.33 20.68 2.48
N ALA A 60 5.89 21.43 1.52
CA ALA A 60 6.08 22.87 1.67
C ALA A 60 4.73 23.57 1.89
N LEU A 61 3.71 23.22 1.09
CA LEU A 61 2.34 23.73 1.26
C LEU A 61 1.76 23.38 2.63
N PHE A 62 1.97 22.15 3.13
CA PHE A 62 1.55 21.79 4.49
C PHE A 62 2.25 22.64 5.57
N GLY A 63 3.52 22.98 5.35
CA GLY A 63 4.28 23.88 6.20
C GLY A 63 3.70 25.30 6.22
N GLU A 64 3.38 25.84 5.04
CA GLU A 64 2.74 27.16 4.87
C GLU A 64 1.37 27.23 5.55
N MET A 65 0.59 26.15 5.49
CA MET A 65 -0.70 26.04 6.18
C MET A 65 -0.58 25.90 7.71
N GLY A 66 0.64 25.76 8.24
CA GLY A 66 0.90 25.65 9.67
C GLY A 66 0.62 24.27 10.27
N PHE A 67 0.47 23.22 9.45
CA PHE A 67 0.29 21.86 9.94
C PHE A 67 1.53 21.39 10.72
N LYS A 68 1.29 20.62 11.79
CA LYS A 68 2.35 20.14 12.70
C LYS A 68 2.58 18.63 12.62
N CYS A 69 1.66 17.90 12.02
CA CYS A 69 1.74 16.47 11.88
C CYS A 69 1.27 16.08 10.48
N TYR A 70 1.99 15.17 9.85
CA TYR A 70 1.59 14.60 8.58
C TYR A 70 1.52 13.08 8.67
N ARG A 71 0.28 12.56 8.62
CA ARG A 71 0.03 11.13 8.67
C ARG A 71 0.20 10.52 7.29
N MET A 72 1.04 9.51 7.14
CA MET A 72 1.23 8.76 5.90
C MET A 72 1.46 7.28 6.13
N SER A 73 1.49 6.51 5.05
CA SER A 73 1.81 5.09 5.06
C SER A 73 3.10 4.85 4.30
N ILE A 74 3.82 3.79 4.66
CA ILE A 74 4.90 3.24 3.84
C ILE A 74 4.31 2.08 3.04
N SER A 75 4.68 2.00 1.77
CA SER A 75 4.23 0.90 0.92
C SER A 75 5.14 -0.28 1.09
N TRP A 76 4.58 -1.40 1.57
CA TRP A 76 5.33 -2.62 1.79
C TRP A 76 6.01 -3.09 0.50
N ALA A 77 5.28 -3.14 -0.61
CA ALA A 77 5.84 -3.52 -1.92
C ALA A 77 6.88 -2.52 -2.49
N ARG A 78 7.04 -1.33 -1.90
CA ARG A 78 8.15 -0.43 -2.26
C ARG A 78 9.42 -0.76 -1.49
N ILE A 79 9.31 -1.33 -0.29
CA ILE A 79 10.45 -1.77 0.53
C ILE A 79 10.83 -3.22 0.21
N PHE A 80 9.85 -4.11 0.07
CA PHE A 80 10.04 -5.51 -0.33
C PHE A 80 9.14 -5.80 -1.53
N PRO A 81 9.63 -5.64 -2.77
CA PRO A 81 8.84 -5.77 -4.00
C PRO A 81 8.00 -7.05 -4.11
N ASN A 82 8.55 -8.19 -3.71
CA ASN A 82 7.85 -9.47 -3.67
C ASN A 82 7.27 -9.79 -2.28
N GLY A 83 7.59 -8.97 -1.28
CA GLY A 83 7.19 -9.12 0.12
C GLY A 83 8.02 -10.15 0.89
N ASP A 84 8.65 -11.09 0.19
CA ASP A 84 9.55 -12.13 0.72
C ASP A 84 11.00 -11.98 0.21
N ASP A 85 11.37 -10.78 -0.25
CA ASP A 85 12.74 -10.51 -0.71
C ASP A 85 13.74 -10.61 0.44
N LYS A 86 14.94 -11.16 0.15
CA LYS A 86 16.00 -11.33 1.17
C LYS A 86 16.54 -10.02 1.70
N SER A 87 16.43 -8.93 0.93
CA SER A 87 16.94 -7.61 1.26
C SER A 87 15.95 -6.54 0.81
N PRO A 88 15.80 -5.44 1.57
CA PRO A 88 14.92 -4.36 1.17
C PRO A 88 15.47 -3.62 -0.06
N ASN A 89 14.56 -2.99 -0.81
CA ASN A 89 14.88 -2.06 -1.87
C ASN A 89 15.35 -0.72 -1.28
N GLU A 90 16.65 -0.44 -1.36
CA GLU A 90 17.25 0.77 -0.82
C GLU A 90 16.70 2.05 -1.47
N TYR A 91 16.31 2.02 -2.75
CA TYR A 91 15.65 3.18 -3.39
C TYR A 91 14.33 3.53 -2.69
N GLY A 92 13.55 2.52 -2.31
CA GLY A 92 12.33 2.69 -1.54
C GLY A 92 12.60 3.28 -0.16
N LEU A 93 13.63 2.80 0.53
CA LEU A 93 14.03 3.32 1.84
C LEU A 93 14.50 4.77 1.77
N LEU A 94 15.36 5.10 0.82
CA LEU A 94 15.86 6.47 0.61
C LEU A 94 14.74 7.44 0.25
N PHE A 95 13.76 7.01 -0.55
CA PHE A 95 12.59 7.82 -0.85
C PHE A 95 11.86 8.26 0.42
N TYR A 96 11.48 7.31 1.31
CA TYR A 96 10.80 7.67 2.56
C TYR A 96 11.70 8.44 3.52
N GLU A 97 13.00 8.14 3.55
CA GLU A 97 13.97 8.93 4.34
C GLU A 97 13.95 10.40 3.94
N ASN A 98 13.97 10.68 2.63
CA ASN A 98 13.95 12.04 2.09
C ASN A 98 12.61 12.73 2.37
N VAL A 99 11.49 12.02 2.24
CA VAL A 99 10.16 12.52 2.62
C VAL A 99 10.14 12.93 4.10
N PHE A 100 10.66 12.10 5.01
CA PHE A 100 10.68 12.41 6.44
C PHE A 100 11.62 13.56 6.77
N LYS A 101 12.79 13.65 6.12
CA LYS A 101 13.69 14.80 6.25
C LYS A 101 13.02 16.09 5.77
N GLU A 102 12.28 16.04 4.65
CA GLU A 102 11.54 17.20 4.14
C GLU A 102 10.45 17.63 5.13
N CYS A 103 9.67 16.72 5.72
CA CYS A 103 8.72 17.05 6.78
C CYS A 103 9.42 17.80 7.95
N LYS A 104 10.56 17.29 8.41
CA LYS A 104 11.30 17.87 9.54
C LYS A 104 11.83 19.27 9.23
N LYS A 105 12.24 19.56 7.99
CA LYS A 105 12.65 20.90 7.54
C LYS A 105 11.55 21.95 7.79
N TYR A 106 10.28 21.56 7.66
CA TYR A 106 9.12 22.43 7.91
C TYR A 106 8.53 22.28 9.32
N GLY A 107 9.20 21.58 10.24
CA GLY A 107 8.70 21.35 11.60
C GLY A 107 7.45 20.47 11.67
N ILE A 108 7.23 19.62 10.66
CA ILE A 108 6.12 18.68 10.58
C ILE A 108 6.59 17.32 11.12
N GLU A 109 5.86 16.76 12.10
CA GLU A 109 6.10 15.42 12.61
C GLU A 109 5.45 14.36 11.70
N PRO A 110 6.20 13.41 11.14
CA PRO A 110 5.59 12.29 10.42
C PRO A 110 4.90 11.32 11.40
N MET A 111 3.68 10.89 11.06
CA MET A 111 2.99 9.77 11.69
C MET A 111 2.82 8.65 10.68
N VAL A 112 3.46 7.50 10.91
CA VAL A 112 3.60 6.47 9.88
C VAL A 112 2.73 5.26 10.16
N THR A 113 1.94 4.86 9.17
CA THR A 113 1.18 3.61 9.12
C THR A 113 1.96 2.56 8.31
N LEU A 114 2.15 1.35 8.85
CA LEU A 114 2.95 0.31 8.21
C LEU A 114 2.16 -0.49 7.15
N CYS A 115 0.91 -0.82 7.42
CA CYS A 115 0.02 -1.51 6.48
C CYS A 115 -1.26 -0.70 6.24
N HIS A 116 -1.48 -0.31 4.97
CA HIS A 116 -2.66 0.46 4.59
C HIS A 116 -3.26 -0.06 3.27
N TYR A 117 -3.76 -1.30 3.34
CA TYR A 117 -4.45 -2.01 2.25
C TYR A 117 -3.57 -2.29 1.02
N ASP A 118 -2.25 -2.34 1.20
CA ASP A 118 -1.27 -2.38 0.11
C ASP A 118 -0.27 -3.54 0.26
N ILE A 119 -0.82 -4.73 0.47
CA ILE A 119 -0.07 -5.98 0.59
C ILE A 119 0.61 -6.29 -0.76
N PRO A 120 1.90 -6.67 -0.79
CA PRO A 120 2.57 -7.14 -2.00
C PRO A 120 1.80 -8.27 -2.67
N TRP A 121 1.56 -8.16 -3.98
CA TRP A 121 0.76 -9.15 -4.71
C TRP A 121 1.37 -10.56 -4.64
N SER A 122 2.69 -10.65 -4.62
CA SER A 122 3.42 -11.92 -4.46
C SER A 122 3.10 -12.62 -3.13
N ILE A 123 2.82 -11.88 -2.05
CA ILE A 123 2.37 -12.50 -0.78
C ILE A 123 0.98 -13.09 -0.94
N VAL A 124 0.09 -12.39 -1.65
CA VAL A 124 -1.27 -12.87 -1.91
C VAL A 124 -1.25 -14.15 -2.73
N THR A 125 -0.52 -14.18 -3.84
CA THR A 125 -0.51 -15.34 -4.75
C THR A 125 0.29 -16.53 -4.22
N LYS A 126 1.40 -16.31 -3.49
CA LYS A 126 2.21 -17.42 -2.94
C LYS A 126 1.67 -17.97 -1.63
N TYR A 127 1.11 -17.09 -0.79
CA TYR A 127 0.80 -17.43 0.61
C TYR A 127 -0.67 -17.25 0.98
N GLY A 128 -1.50 -16.58 0.17
CA GLY A 128 -2.91 -16.32 0.49
C GLY A 128 -3.13 -15.11 1.40
N GLY A 129 -2.18 -14.18 1.45
CA GLY A 129 -2.29 -12.97 2.29
C GLY A 129 -2.29 -13.30 3.79
N PHE A 130 -3.05 -12.55 4.58
CA PHE A 130 -3.12 -12.71 6.05
C PHE A 130 -3.90 -13.95 6.51
N SER A 131 -4.47 -14.75 5.60
CA SER A 131 -5.00 -16.08 5.94
C SER A 131 -3.88 -17.06 6.34
N ASN A 132 -2.62 -16.77 5.98
CA ASN A 132 -1.46 -17.60 6.26
C ASN A 132 -0.54 -16.97 7.30
N ARG A 133 -0.18 -17.76 8.32
CA ARG A 133 0.70 -17.32 9.42
C ARG A 133 2.07 -16.84 8.95
N LYS A 134 2.60 -17.37 7.83
CA LYS A 134 3.86 -16.90 7.26
C LYS A 134 3.84 -15.41 6.92
N THR A 135 2.68 -14.88 6.54
CA THR A 135 2.52 -13.44 6.25
C THR A 135 2.75 -12.56 7.49
N ILE A 136 2.51 -13.09 8.69
CA ILE A 136 2.79 -12.40 9.95
C ILE A 136 4.30 -12.21 10.12
N ASP A 137 5.10 -13.24 9.83
CA ASP A 137 6.56 -13.18 9.92
C ASP A 137 7.12 -12.20 8.87
N LEU A 138 6.62 -12.26 7.64
CA LEU A 138 7.01 -11.31 6.58
C LEU A 138 6.65 -9.87 6.94
N PHE A 139 5.48 -9.64 7.53
CA PHE A 139 5.06 -8.31 7.98
C PHE A 139 5.94 -7.82 9.13
N HIS A 140 6.28 -8.70 10.07
CA HIS A 140 7.20 -8.38 11.17
C HIS A 140 8.57 -7.95 10.63
N ASP A 141 9.16 -8.70 9.69
CA ASP A 141 10.48 -8.37 9.13
C ASP A 141 10.48 -7.05 8.36
N TYR A 142 9.40 -6.77 7.61
CA TYR A 142 9.16 -5.49 6.97
C TYR A 142 9.05 -4.36 8.00
N ALA A 143 8.18 -4.51 9.00
CA ALA A 143 7.96 -3.52 10.05
C ALA A 143 9.26 -3.21 10.80
N MET A 144 10.02 -4.24 11.16
CA MET A 144 11.29 -4.08 11.88
C MET A 144 12.36 -3.42 11.03
N THR A 145 12.46 -3.75 9.74
CA THR A 145 13.35 -3.06 8.80
C THR A 145 13.06 -1.56 8.75
N VAL A 146 11.80 -1.21 8.56
CA VAL A 146 11.33 0.18 8.45
C VAL A 146 11.52 0.95 9.75
N ILE A 147 11.09 0.39 10.89
CA ILE A 147 11.24 1.03 12.20
C ILE A 147 12.71 1.23 12.51
N ARG A 148 13.57 0.21 12.35
CA ARG A 148 15.01 0.34 12.58
C ARG A 148 15.67 1.38 11.70
N ARG A 149 15.23 1.54 10.45
CA ARG A 149 15.77 2.58 9.56
C ARG A 149 15.32 3.99 9.98
N PHE A 150 14.06 4.16 10.36
CA PHE A 150 13.46 5.51 10.50
C PHE A 150 13.14 5.94 11.93
N HIS A 151 13.43 5.14 12.97
CA HIS A 151 13.04 5.47 14.36
C HIS A 151 13.57 6.82 14.87
N LYS A 152 14.67 7.34 14.30
CA LYS A 152 15.20 8.68 14.63
C LYS A 152 14.46 9.82 13.94
N LEU A 153 13.76 9.53 12.84
CA LEU A 153 13.01 10.49 12.03
C LEU A 153 11.51 10.47 12.35
N VAL A 154 10.98 9.35 12.84
CA VAL A 154 9.56 9.12 13.06
C VAL A 154 9.28 8.68 14.49
N LYS A 155 8.45 9.44 15.20
CA LYS A 155 8.04 9.13 16.57
C LYS A 155 6.76 8.28 16.68
N TYR A 156 5.79 8.53 15.80
CA TYR A 156 4.45 7.93 15.89
C TYR A 156 4.24 6.85 14.83
N TRP A 157 3.90 5.66 15.28
CA TRP A 157 3.72 4.47 14.44
C TRP A 157 2.34 3.86 14.63
N ILE A 158 1.73 3.46 13.52
CA ILE A 158 0.47 2.72 13.45
C ILE A 158 0.77 1.44 12.67
N THR A 159 0.44 0.27 13.22
CA THR A 159 0.69 -1.01 12.54
C THR A 159 -0.28 -1.20 11.37
N PHE A 160 -1.58 -1.18 11.65
CA PHE A 160 -2.65 -1.34 10.66
C PHE A 160 -3.60 -0.15 10.70
N ASN A 161 -3.97 0.37 9.53
CA ASN A 161 -5.12 1.26 9.41
C ASN A 161 -6.41 0.45 9.27
N GLU A 162 -7.46 0.84 9.99
CA GLU A 162 -8.85 0.37 9.77
C GLU A 162 -8.97 -1.15 9.61
N ILE A 163 -8.43 -1.91 10.57
CA ILE A 163 -8.45 -3.39 10.51
C ILE A 163 -9.88 -3.97 10.44
N ASN A 164 -10.86 -3.23 10.97
CA ASN A 164 -12.29 -3.55 10.87
C ASN A 164 -12.81 -3.55 9.42
N PHE A 165 -12.11 -2.93 8.47
CA PHE A 165 -12.47 -3.02 7.06
C PHE A 165 -12.38 -4.45 6.54
N GLY A 166 -11.62 -5.34 7.19
CA GLY A 166 -11.52 -6.74 6.79
C GLY A 166 -12.83 -7.54 6.86
N ILE A 167 -13.80 -7.09 7.64
CA ILE A 167 -15.07 -7.82 7.85
C ILE A 167 -16.23 -7.30 7.00
N ILE A 168 -16.03 -6.26 6.18
CA ILE A 168 -17.07 -5.76 5.26
C ILE A 168 -16.93 -6.39 3.87
N PRO A 169 -17.97 -6.34 2.99
CA PRO A 169 -17.89 -6.89 1.64
C PRO A 169 -16.69 -6.34 0.84
N GLY A 170 -15.88 -7.24 0.26
CA GLY A 170 -14.62 -6.92 -0.43
C GLY A 170 -13.44 -6.55 0.49
N GLY A 171 -13.70 -6.43 1.79
CA GLY A 171 -12.75 -6.05 2.83
C GLY A 171 -11.61 -7.05 3.04
N ALA A 172 -11.92 -8.34 2.97
CA ALA A 172 -10.93 -9.41 3.10
C ALA A 172 -9.86 -9.34 2.00
N TYR A 173 -10.25 -9.05 0.76
CA TYR A 173 -9.29 -8.81 -0.32
C TYR A 173 -8.48 -7.53 -0.07
N ILE A 174 -9.16 -6.41 0.17
CA ILE A 174 -8.52 -5.09 0.25
C ILE A 174 -7.54 -5.01 1.42
N SER A 175 -7.97 -5.44 2.61
CA SER A 175 -7.22 -5.23 3.84
C SER A 175 -6.37 -6.42 4.28
N GLN A 176 -6.77 -7.64 3.90
CA GLN A 176 -6.12 -8.88 4.33
C GLN A 176 -5.45 -9.61 3.16
N GLY A 177 -5.67 -9.20 1.90
CA GLY A 177 -5.11 -9.87 0.74
C GLY A 177 -5.67 -11.28 0.55
N ILE A 178 -6.85 -11.55 1.07
CA ILE A 178 -7.53 -12.85 0.94
C ILE A 178 -8.36 -12.81 -0.34
N THR A 179 -8.07 -13.74 -1.23
CA THR A 179 -8.72 -13.88 -2.53
C THR A 179 -9.79 -14.98 -2.52
N PRO A 180 -10.76 -14.96 -3.46
CA PRO A 180 -11.71 -16.05 -3.59
C PRO A 180 -11.02 -17.39 -3.86
N PRO A 181 -11.63 -18.52 -3.43
CA PRO A 181 -11.23 -19.82 -3.92
C PRO A 181 -11.40 -19.84 -5.45
N ASN A 182 -10.41 -20.38 -6.17
CA ASN A 182 -10.33 -20.40 -7.63
C ASN A 182 -10.03 -19.04 -8.30
N LEU A 183 -9.31 -18.14 -7.61
CA LEU A 183 -8.79 -16.89 -8.20
C LEU A 183 -8.18 -17.11 -9.61
N GLU A 184 -7.46 -18.21 -9.82
CA GLU A 184 -6.80 -18.57 -11.08
C GLU A 184 -7.77 -18.84 -12.24
N GLN A 185 -9.04 -19.12 -11.95
CA GLN A 185 -10.08 -19.41 -12.94
C GLN A 185 -10.84 -18.14 -13.37
N LEU A 186 -10.54 -16.98 -12.77
CA LEU A 186 -11.17 -15.72 -13.15
C LEU A 186 -10.70 -15.28 -14.54
N THR A 187 -11.62 -15.32 -15.51
CA THR A 187 -11.40 -14.83 -16.88
C THR A 187 -11.91 -13.41 -17.11
N GLU A 188 -12.84 -12.95 -16.28
CA GLU A 188 -13.49 -11.64 -16.38
C GLU A 188 -13.28 -10.80 -15.11
N PRO A 189 -13.31 -9.46 -15.21
CA PRO A 189 -13.24 -8.59 -14.03
C PRO A 189 -14.40 -8.87 -13.06
N VAL A 190 -14.11 -8.87 -11.76
CA VAL A 190 -15.09 -9.16 -10.70
C VAL A 190 -15.29 -7.94 -9.81
N SER A 191 -16.53 -7.65 -9.40
CA SER A 191 -16.78 -6.60 -8.42
C SER A 191 -16.17 -6.96 -7.07
N LEU A 192 -15.60 -5.99 -6.37
CA LEU A 192 -15.11 -6.17 -5.00
C LEU A 192 -16.18 -6.72 -4.04
N SER A 193 -17.46 -6.37 -4.25
CA SER A 193 -18.58 -6.90 -3.46
C SER A 193 -18.75 -8.41 -3.62
N ASP A 194 -18.33 -8.96 -4.75
CA ASP A 194 -18.60 -10.33 -5.15
C ASP A 194 -17.41 -11.25 -4.80
N ILE A 195 -16.28 -10.65 -4.41
CA ILE A 195 -15.15 -11.33 -3.78
C ILE A 195 -15.57 -11.74 -2.36
N HIS A 196 -16.35 -12.81 -2.28
CA HIS A 196 -16.71 -13.43 -1.01
C HIS A 196 -15.45 -14.03 -0.39
N ALA A 197 -15.12 -13.55 0.81
CA ALA A 197 -14.21 -14.25 1.69
C ALA A 197 -14.81 -15.64 1.95
N ALA A 198 -14.09 -16.69 1.58
CA ALA A 198 -14.52 -18.05 1.88
C ALA A 198 -14.65 -18.20 3.40
N GLY A 199 -15.89 -18.35 3.87
CA GLY A 199 -16.25 -19.02 5.13
C GLY A 199 -15.42 -18.71 6.36
N ILE A 200 -15.46 -17.45 6.82
CA ILE A 200 -15.20 -17.10 8.22
C ILE A 200 -16.47 -16.50 8.81
#